data_AF-A0A1I2GYK5-F1
#
_entry.id   AF-A0A1I2GYK5-F1
#
_cell.length_a   1.000
_cell.length_b   1.000
_cell.length_c   1.000
_cell.angle_alpha   90.00
_cell.angle_beta   90.00
_cell.angle_gamma   90.00
#
_symmetry.space_group_name_H-M   'P 1'
#
loop_
_entity.id
_entity.type
_entity.pdbx_description
1 polymer ?
#
loop_
_entity_poly.entity_id
_entity_poly.type
_entity_poly.pdbx_seq_one_letter_code
_entity_poly.pdbx_strand_id
1 'polypeptide(L)' 'MPQFILEDFNLENAERRLCIEALERAGNIVGAAKLLGITRHAMKRRIIKLRLNWTRGAAPPRTPSSGSTGPS' A
#
# COMPACT_ATOMS: atom_id res chain seq x y z
N MET A 1 -2.76 8.10 14.15
CA MET A 1 -3.49 8.04 12.86
C MET A 1 -2.47 8.30 11.75
N PRO A 2 -2.23 7.39 10.80
CA PRO A 2 -1.31 7.65 9.70
C PRO A 2 -1.83 8.80 8.85
N GLN A 3 -0.98 9.81 8.60
CA GLN A 3 -1.32 10.99 7.81
C GLN A 3 -1.01 10.69 6.33
N PHE A 4 -1.99 10.86 5.45
CA PHE A 4 -1.83 10.69 4.01
C PHE A 4 -1.83 12.08 3.36
N ILE A 5 -0.66 12.53 2.90
CA ILE A 5 -0.51 13.83 2.23
C ILE A 5 -0.74 13.62 0.73
N LEU A 6 -1.71 14.33 0.16
CA LEU A 6 -1.88 14.41 -1.30
C LEU A 6 -0.96 15.50 -1.83
N GLU A 7 0.07 15.12 -2.57
CA GLU A 7 1.01 16.06 -3.22
C GLU A 7 0.32 16.86 -4.33
N ASP A 8 -0.68 16.25 -4.99
CA ASP A 8 -1.51 16.85 -6.02
C ASP A 8 -3.00 16.58 -5.73
N PHE A 9 -3.91 17.44 -6.19
CA PHE A 9 -5.36 17.19 -6.18
C PHE A 9 -5.79 16.09 -7.19
N ASN A 10 -4.92 15.10 -7.41
CA ASN A 10 -5.16 13.96 -8.27
C ASN A 10 -5.69 12.79 -7.44
N LEU A 11 -7.02 12.65 -7.45
CA LEU A 11 -7.72 11.57 -6.76
C LEU A 11 -7.24 10.18 -7.18
N GLU A 12 -6.90 10.00 -8.46
CA GLU A 12 -6.41 8.72 -8.98
C GLU A 12 -5.06 8.35 -8.37
N ASN A 13 -4.15 9.31 -8.23
CA ASN A 13 -2.84 9.09 -7.63
C ASN A 13 -2.95 8.77 -6.13
N ALA A 14 -3.81 9.49 -5.41
CA ALA A 14 -4.09 9.21 -4.01
C ALA A 14 -4.71 7.82 -3.83
N GLU A 15 -5.67 7.45 -4.67
CA GLU A 15 -6.31 6.13 -4.66
C GLU A 15 -5.29 5.01 -4.95
N ARG A 16 -4.38 5.23 -5.90
CA ARG A 16 -3.27 4.32 -6.22
C ARG A 16 -2.39 4.08 -5.00
N ARG A 17 -1.89 5.14 -4.35
CA ARG A 17 -1.02 5.04 -3.17
C ARG A 17 -1.71 4.30 -2.02
N LEU A 18 -2.97 4.64 -1.75
CA LEU A 18 -3.76 4.02 -0.68
C LEU A 18 -4.00 2.52 -0.93
N CYS A 19 -4.26 2.12 -2.18
CA CYS A 19 -4.43 0.72 -2.54
C CYS A 19 -3.12 -0.08 -2.41
N ILE A 20 -1.99 0.51 -2.78
CA ILE A 20 -0.66 -0.11 -2.65
C ILE A 20 -0.34 -0.35 -1.16
N GLU A 21 -0.46 0.69 -0.34
CA GLU A 21 -0.24 0.60 1.12
C GLU A 21 -1.11 -0.49 1.78
N ALA A 22 -2.39 -0.56 1.40
CA ALA A 22 -3.28 -1.60 1.92
C ALA A 22 -2.88 -3.01 1.47
N LEU A 23 -2.42 -3.18 0.22
CA LEU A 23 -1.95 -4.45 -0.32
C LEU A 23 -0.65 -4.89 0.32
N GLU A 24 0.29 -3.98 0.53
CA GLU A 24 1.57 -4.24 1.21
C GLU A 24 1.35 -4.61 2.67
N ARG A 25 0.51 -3.83 3.39
CA ARG A 25 0.22 -4.08 4.80
C ARG A 25 -0.53 -5.39 5.05
N ALA A 26 -1.43 -5.78 4.16
CA ALA A 26 -2.21 -7.01 4.31
C ALA A 26 -1.55 -8.25 3.69
N GLY A 27 -0.68 -8.08 2.68
CA GLY A 27 -0.09 -9.17 1.89
C GLY A 27 -1.09 -9.96 1.02
N ASN A 28 -2.37 -9.61 1.06
CA ASN A 28 -3.43 -10.28 0.28
C ASN A 28 -4.61 -9.35 -0.01
N ILE A 29 -5.33 -9.63 -1.10
CA ILE A 29 -6.43 -8.78 -1.61
C ILE A 29 -7.59 -8.68 -0.61
N VAL A 30 -7.91 -9.76 0.11
CA VAL A 30 -9.04 -9.79 1.05
C VAL A 30 -8.76 -8.92 2.27
N GLY A 31 -7.56 -9.02 2.83
CA GLY A 31 -7.10 -8.19 3.94
C GLY A 31 -6.99 -6.72 3.54
N ALA A 32 -6.46 -6.43 2.35
CA ALA A 32 -6.37 -5.07 1.83
C ALA A 32 -7.76 -4.44 1.69
N ALA A 33 -8.72 -5.18 1.14
CA ALA A 33 -10.11 -4.73 1.02
C ALA A 33 -10.74 -4.42 2.39
N LYS A 34 -10.48 -5.27 3.41
CA LYS A 34 -10.91 -5.04 4.80
C LYS A 34 -10.30 -3.77 5.40
N LEU A 35 -9.00 -3.53 5.20
CA LEU A 35 -8.31 -2.32 5.69
C LEU A 35 -8.92 -1.05 5.10
N LEU A 36 -9.33 -1.10 3.84
CA LEU A 36 -9.95 0.02 3.14
C LEU A 36 -11.47 0.14 3.37
N GLY A 37 -12.09 -0.82 4.05
CA GLY A 37 -13.54 -0.85 4.25
C GLY A 37 -14.36 -1.08 2.97
N ILE A 38 -13.77 -1.75 1.97
CA ILE A 38 -14.43 -2.05 0.68
C ILE A 38 -14.56 -3.56 0.45
N THR A 39 -15.34 -3.95 -0.57
CA THR A 39 -15.45 -5.37 -0.96
C THR A 39 -14.23 -5.85 -1.74
N ARG A 40 -13.97 -7.16 -1.71
CA ARG A 40 -12.95 -7.81 -2.55
C ARG A 40 -13.14 -7.48 -4.05
N HIS A 41 -14.38 -7.42 -4.52
CA HIS A 41 -14.70 -7.08 -5.92
C HIS A 41 -14.33 -5.63 -6.24
N ALA A 42 -14.64 -4.69 -5.33
CA ALA A 42 -14.21 -3.30 -5.48
C ALA A 42 -12.68 -3.19 -5.52
N MET A 43 -11.97 -3.92 -4.65
CA MET A 43 -10.51 -3.96 -4.64
C MET A 43 -9.94 -4.49 -5.95
N LYS A 44 -10.47 -5.61 -6.48
CA LYS A 44 -10.03 -6.18 -7.76
C LYS A 44 -10.24 -5.20 -8.93
N ARG A 45 -11.36 -4.48 -8.96
CA ARG A 45 -11.61 -3.45 -9.97
C ARG A 45 -10.62 -2.30 -9.89
N ARG A 46 -10.25 -1.85 -8.69
CA ARG A 46 -9.23 -0.80 -8.49
C ARG A 46 -7.86 -1.23 -8.97
N ILE A 47 -7.44 -2.47 -8.70
CA ILE A 47 -6.18 -3.03 -9.21
C ILE A 47 -6.12 -2.96 -10.75
N ILE A 48 -7.21 -3.34 -11.43
CA ILE A 48 -7.30 -3.31 -12.89
C ILE A 48 -7.33 -1.86 -13.41
N LYS A 49 -8.22 -1.03 -12.85
CA LYS A 49 -8.43 0.36 -13.28
C LYS A 49 -7.15 1.19 -13.12
N LEU A 50 -6.49 1.06 -11.99
CA LEU A 50 -5.26 1.79 -11.67
C LEU A 50 -4.02 1.09 -12.23
N ARG A 51 -4.15 -0.06 -12.92
CA ARG A 51 -3.00 -0.84 -13.43
C ARG A 51 -1.93 -1.04 -12.35
N LEU A 52 -2.34 -1.49 -11.16
CA LEU A 52 -1.39 -1.74 -10.07
C LEU A 52 -0.57 -2.99 -10.39
N ASN A 53 0.75 -2.83 -10.54
CA ASN A 53 1.70 -3.94 -10.70
C ASN A 53 1.95 -4.66 -9.36
N TRP A 54 0.89 -5.13 -8.70
CA TRP A 54 1.03 -5.89 -7.47
C TRP A 54 1.27 -7.38 -7.78
N THR A 55 2.53 -7.81 -7.69
CA THR A 55 2.88 -9.24 -7.69
C THR A 55 2.66 -9.80 -6.29
N ARG A 56 1.85 -10.85 -6.19
CA ARG A 56 1.57 -11.56 -4.94
C ARG A 56 2.90 -12.11 -4.38
N GLY A 57 3.53 -11.40 -3.44
CA GLY A 57 4.80 -11.81 -2.84
C GLY A 57 5.89 -10.75 -2.77
N ALA A 58 5.67 -9.55 -3.34
CA ALA A 58 6.56 -8.42 -3.07
C ALA A 58 6.35 -7.94 -1.62
N ALA A 59 7.00 -8.62 -0.67
CA ALA A 59 7.21 -8.04 0.64
C ALA A 59 8.01 -6.74 0.45
N PRO A 60 7.65 -5.64 1.13
CA PRO A 60 8.47 -4.44 1.06
C PRO A 60 9.88 -4.79 1.53
N PRO A 61 10.94 -4.19 0.94
CA PRO A 61 12.28 -4.30 1.50
C PRO A 61 12.18 -3.79 2.93
N ARG A 62 12.28 -4.69 3.91
CA ARG A 62 12.42 -4.34 5.32
C ARG A 62 13.66 -3.48 5.37
N THR A 63 13.51 -2.17 5.49
CA THR A 63 14.63 -1.26 5.69
C THR A 63 15.39 -1.79 6.90
N PRO A 64 16.66 -2.21 6.76
CA PRO A 64 17.43 -2.58 7.93
C PRO A 64 17.52 -1.33 8.80
N SER A 65 16.97 -1.42 10.00
CA SER A 65 17.18 -0.44 11.07
C SER A 65 18.68 -0.20 11.15
N SER A 66 19.11 0.99 10.72
CA SER A 66 20.48 1.45 10.82
C SER A 66 20.77 1.62 12.31
N GLY A 67 21.23 0.54 12.94
CA GLY A 67 21.81 0.55 14.26
C GLY A 67 23.15 1.23 14.16
N SER A 68 23.17 2.55 14.36
CA SER A 68 24.38 3.32 14.58
C SER A 68 25.04 2.85 15.88
N THR A 69 25.94 1.86 15.79
CA THR A 69 26.91 1.61 16.86
C THR A 69 28.08 2.54 16.60
N GLY A 70 28.08 3.69 17.28
CA GLY A 70 29.25 4.57 17.38
C GLY A 70 30.24 4.00 18.41
N PRO A 71 31.56 4.20 18.23
CA PRO A 71 32.60 3.63 19.09
C PRO A 71 32.92 4.53 20.28
N SER A 72 33.27 3.93 21.42
CA SER A 72 34.14 4.50 22.46
C SER A 72 34.74 3.38 23.29
#